data_AF-A0A9P3PXJ1-F1
#
_entry.id   AF-A0A9P3PXJ1-F1
#
_cell.length_a   1.000
_cell.length_b   1.000
_cell.length_c   1.000
_cell.angle_alpha   90.00
_cell.angle_beta   90.00
_cell.angle_gamma   90.00
#
_symmetry.space_group_name_H-M   'P 1'
#
loop_
_entity.id
_entity.type
_entity.pdbx_description
1 polymer ?
#
loop_
_entity_poly.entity_id
_entity_poly.type
_entity_poly.pdbx_seq_one_letter_code
_entity_poly.pdbx_strand_id
1 'polypeptide(L)'
;MVNAPALGFVLAALPAALAATIDVSVGASGKFAFDPQFVTAQPGDMVNFMFHPKNHTVTQSSFDQPCVPLAGGKNKRTRDSCP
;
A
#
# COMPACT_ATOMS: atom_id res chain seq x y z
N MET A 1 -59.78 3.19 12.24
CA MET A 1 -58.99 3.91 13.28
C MET A 1 -57.69 3.15 13.46
N VAL A 2 -56.56 3.81 13.13
CA VAL A 2 -55.12 3.44 13.22
C VAL A 2 -54.68 2.15 12.48
N ASN A 3 -53.51 2.04 11.86
CA ASN A 3 -52.29 2.83 11.86
C ASN A 3 -51.51 2.52 10.56
N ALA A 4 -51.14 3.53 9.79
CA ALA A 4 -50.26 3.34 8.63
C ALA A 4 -48.79 3.33 9.12
N PRO A 5 -47.95 2.34 8.75
CA PRO A 5 -46.54 2.38 9.10
C PRO A 5 -45.88 3.46 8.23
N ALA A 6 -45.50 4.58 8.84
CA ALA A 6 -44.68 5.58 8.20
C ALA A 6 -43.34 4.94 7.81
N LEU A 7 -43.06 4.85 6.51
CA LEU A 7 -41.74 4.51 5.98
C LEU A 7 -40.77 5.65 6.33
N GLY A 8 -40.14 5.56 7.49
CA GLY A 8 -38.98 6.38 7.85
C GLY A 8 -37.75 5.84 7.13
N PHE A 9 -37.27 6.54 6.10
CA PHE A 9 -35.92 6.33 5.57
C PHE A 9 -34.91 6.87 6.58
N VAL A 10 -34.36 5.98 7.42
CA VAL A 10 -33.18 6.29 8.24
C VAL A 10 -31.96 6.25 7.32
N LEU A 11 -31.36 7.39 7.05
CA LEU A 11 -30.07 7.47 6.35
C LEU A 11 -28.96 6.97 7.28
N ALA A 12 -28.60 5.69 7.16
CA ALA A 12 -27.45 5.13 7.86
C ALA A 12 -26.17 5.79 7.30
N ALA A 13 -25.46 6.54 8.14
CA ALA A 13 -24.13 7.04 7.78
C ALA A 13 -23.14 5.85 7.81
N LEU A 14 -22.66 5.42 6.64
CA LEU A 14 -21.57 4.45 6.56
C LEU A 14 -20.26 5.14 6.98
N PRO A 15 -19.40 4.48 7.77
CA PRO A 15 -18.05 4.98 7.99
C PRO A 15 -17.30 4.99 6.66
N ALA A 16 -16.87 6.17 6.21
CA ALA A 16 -15.92 6.28 5.12
C ALA A 16 -14.53 5.95 5.67
N ALA A 17 -13.97 4.81 5.27
CA ALA A 17 -12.56 4.52 5.52
C ALA A 17 -11.70 5.29 4.50
N LEU A 18 -10.80 6.14 4.99
CA LEU A 18 -9.79 6.79 4.17
C LEU A 18 -8.55 5.89 4.13
N ALA A 19 -8.13 5.50 2.92
CA ALA A 19 -6.86 4.81 2.67
C ALA A 19 -5.88 5.81 2.04
N ALA A 20 -4.69 5.94 2.61
CA ALA A 20 -3.63 6.77 2.06
C ALA A 20 -2.83 6.00 1.00
N THR A 21 -2.30 6.73 0.02
CA THR A 21 -1.24 6.23 -0.86
C THR A 21 0.06 6.93 -0.46
N ILE A 22 1.10 6.14 -0.18
CA ILE A 22 2.42 6.61 0.24
C ILE A 22 3.42 6.28 -0.86
N ASP A 23 3.93 7.32 -1.52
CA ASP A 23 4.91 7.16 -2.58
C ASP A 23 6.32 6.98 -2.01
N VAL A 24 7.04 5.97 -2.52
CA VAL A 24 8.43 5.68 -2.18
C VAL A 24 9.25 5.66 -3.47
N SER A 25 10.13 6.63 -3.63
CA SER A 25 11.07 6.65 -4.74
C SER A 25 12.16 5.60 -4.54
N VAL A 26 12.42 4.80 -5.58
CA VAL A 26 13.46 3.78 -5.60
C VAL A 26 14.55 4.20 -6.56
N GLY A 27 15.71 4.57 -6.01
CA GLY A 27 16.90 4.89 -6.79
C GLY A 27 16.89 6.26 -7.47
N ALA A 28 16.18 7.24 -6.90
CA ALA A 28 16.26 8.63 -7.32
C ALA A 28 17.72 9.11 -7.48
N SER A 29 17.96 9.90 -8.52
CA SER A 29 19.29 10.40 -8.88
C SER A 29 20.34 9.29 -9.08
N GLY A 30 19.92 8.06 -9.40
CA GLY A 30 20.79 6.92 -9.66
C GLY A 30 21.42 6.29 -8.42
N LYS A 31 20.90 6.61 -7.22
CA LYS A 31 21.35 6.07 -5.92
C LYS A 31 20.82 4.65 -5.69
N PHE A 32 21.37 3.94 -4.71
CA PHE A 32 20.81 2.67 -4.20
C PHE A 32 20.09 2.90 -2.88
N ALA A 33 19.03 3.71 -2.92
CA ALA A 33 18.29 4.13 -1.73
C ALA A 33 16.78 4.21 -2.01
N PHE A 34 16.01 4.08 -0.94
CA PHE A 34 14.58 4.41 -0.89
C PHE A 34 14.41 5.82 -0.33
N ASP A 35 13.44 6.56 -0.85
CA ASP A 35 13.05 7.87 -0.33
C ASP A 35 11.51 8.01 -0.30
N PRO A 36 10.87 8.08 0.89
CA PRO A 36 11.50 7.99 2.21
C PRO A 36 12.03 6.58 2.52
N GLN A 37 13.00 6.50 3.44
CA GLN A 37 13.59 5.23 3.89
C GLN A 37 12.70 4.42 4.85
N PHE A 38 11.73 5.07 5.49
CA PHE A 38 10.76 4.45 6.39
C PHE A 38 9.38 5.05 6.15
N VAL A 39 8.35 4.23 6.31
CA VAL A 39 6.95 4.64 6.23
C VAL A 39 6.18 4.03 7.40
N THR A 40 5.19 4.78 7.90
CA THR A 40 4.21 4.26 8.86
C THR A 40 2.87 4.23 8.15
N ALA A 41 2.38 3.05 7.83
CA ALA A 41 1.13 2.84 7.09
C ALA A 41 0.08 2.19 8.01
N GLN A 42 -1.18 2.57 7.85
CA GLN A 42 -2.32 1.94 8.50
C GLN A 42 -2.87 0.79 7.63
N PRO A 43 -3.58 -0.19 8.23
CA PRO A 43 -4.27 -1.21 7.45
C PRO A 43 -5.22 -0.58 6.41
N GLY A 44 -5.02 -0.94 5.15
CA GLY A 44 -5.78 -0.39 4.01
C GLY A 44 -5.00 0.63 3.17
N ASP A 45 -3.93 1.21 3.71
CA ASP A 45 -3.05 2.10 2.95
C ASP A 45 -2.28 1.34 1.86
N MET A 46 -1.85 2.07 0.83
CA MET A 46 -1.07 1.55 -0.28
C MET A 46 0.32 2.20 -0.31
N VAL A 47 1.38 1.38 -0.31
CA VAL A 47 2.75 1.86 -0.50
C VAL A 47 3.12 1.70 -1.98
N ASN A 48 3.25 2.83 -2.67
CA ASN A 48 3.50 2.89 -4.09
C ASN A 48 5.00 3.10 -4.36
N PHE A 49 5.67 2.08 -4.91
CA PHE A 49 7.10 2.16 -5.21
C PHE A 49 7.34 2.70 -6.63
N MET A 50 7.93 3.89 -6.71
CA MET A 50 8.26 4.58 -7.97
C MET A 50 9.71 4.29 -8.37
N PHE A 51 9.90 3.40 -9.34
CA PHE A 51 11.24 2.98 -9.77
C PHE A 51 11.87 3.97 -10.74
N HIS A 52 13.06 4.45 -10.43
CA HIS A 52 13.91 5.19 -11.36
C HIS A 52 14.77 4.23 -12.21
N PRO A 53 15.30 4.69 -13.37
CA PRO A 53 16.06 3.84 -14.28
C PRO A 53 17.27 3.19 -13.60
N LYS A 54 17.39 1.86 -13.77
CA LYS A 54 18.46 0.90 -13.41
C LYS A 54 17.77 -0.42 -12.98
N ASN A 55 18.54 -1.38 -12.48
CA ASN A 55 18.05 -2.68 -11.99
C ASN A 55 17.74 -2.65 -10.49
N HIS A 56 16.77 -1.82 -10.10
CA HIS A 56 16.28 -1.78 -8.71
C HIS A 56 15.18 -2.80 -8.45
N THR A 57 15.05 -3.23 -7.19
CA THR A 57 14.07 -4.24 -6.75
C THR A 57 13.54 -3.89 -5.37
N VAL A 58 12.30 -4.31 -5.08
CA VAL A 58 11.71 -4.32 -3.74
C VAL A 58 11.49 -5.79 -3.36
N THR A 59 11.88 -6.14 -2.14
CA THR A 59 11.77 -7.51 -1.60
C THR A 59 11.17 -7.40 -0.22
N GLN A 60 10.13 -8.18 0.03
CA GLN A 60 9.57 -8.33 1.36
C GLN A 60 10.39 -9.36 2.14
N SER A 61 10.76 -9.01 3.37
CA SER A 61 11.49 -9.89 4.31
C SER A 61 10.73 -9.98 5.64
N SER A 62 11.22 -10.82 6.55
CA SER A 62 10.75 -10.81 7.95
C SER A 62 11.60 -9.88 8.82
N PHE A 63 11.10 -9.52 10.00
CA PHE A 63 11.86 -8.72 10.97
C PHE A 63 13.11 -9.47 11.48
N ASP A 64 13.01 -10.79 11.67
CA ASP A 64 14.12 -11.62 12.19
C ASP A 64 15.19 -11.90 11.13
N GLN A 65 14.81 -11.89 9.85
CA GLN A 65 15.69 -12.20 8.72
C GLN A 65 15.57 -11.12 7.62
N PRO A 66 16.06 -9.89 7.85
CA PRO A 66 15.82 -8.75 6.96
C PRO A 66 16.49 -8.91 5.58
N CYS A 67 17.57 -9.68 5.50
CA CYS A 67 18.32 -9.92 4.27
C CYS A 67 17.87 -11.18 3.50
N VAL A 68 16.75 -11.81 3.90
CA VAL A 68 16.22 -13.02 3.26
C VAL A 68 14.81 -12.74 2.72
N PRO A 69 14.54 -12.99 1.43
CA PRO A 69 13.19 -12.88 0.89
C PRO A 69 12.21 -13.77 1.65
N LEU A 70 11.07 -13.20 2.03
CA LEU A 70 10.01 -13.93 2.70
C LEU A 70 9.42 -14.97 1.72
N ALA A 71 9.27 -16.21 2.18
CA ALA A 71 8.65 -17.26 1.39
C ALA A 71 7.20 -16.87 1.04
N GLY A 72 6.86 -16.84 -0.25
CA GLY A 72 5.57 -16.34 -0.73
C GLY A 72 5.36 -14.82 -0.59
N GLY A 73 6.40 -14.08 -0.21
CA GLY A 73 6.38 -12.63 -0.07
C GLY A 73 6.33 -11.89 -1.41
N LYS A 74 6.08 -10.58 -1.34
CA LYS A 74 6.06 -9.71 -2.52
C LYS A 74 7.50 -9.35 -2.92
N ASN A 75 7.92 -9.84 -4.09
CA ASN A 75 9.16 -9.42 -4.74
C ASN A 75 8.81 -8.74 -6.06
N LYS A 76 9.20 -7.48 -6.20
CA LYS A 76 8.99 -6.68 -7.40
C LYS A 76 10.33 -6.22 -7.96
N ARG A 77 10.56 -6.52 -9.23
CA ARG A 77 11.70 -5.97 -10.00
C ARG A 77 11.15 -5.11 -11.12
N THR A 78 11.93 -4.16 -11.62
CA THR A 78 11.57 -3.31 -12.77
C THR A 78 11.26 -4.09 -14.05
N ARG A 79 11.52 -5.40 -14.09
CA ARG A 79 11.18 -6.30 -15.21
C ARG A 79 9.97 -7.20 -14.94
N ASP A 80 9.46 -7.21 -13.72
CA ASP A 80 8.35 -8.07 -13.27
C ASP A 80 7.07 -7.23 -13.07
N SER A 81 6.94 -6.14 -13.84
CA SER A 81 5.79 -5.25 -13.85
C SER A 81 4.50 -6.06 -13.97
N CYS A 82 3.65 -5.94 -12.95
CA CYS A 82 2.25 -6.36 -13.09
C CYS A 82 1.63 -5.50 -14.20
N PRO A 83 0.84 -6.06 -15.13
CA PRO A 83 -0.17 -5.27 -15.82
C PRO A 83 -1.13 -4.63 -14.81
#